data_AF-A0A2E4V4N9-F1
#
_entry.id   AF-A0A2E4V4N9-F1
#
_cell.length_a   1.000
_cell.length_b   1.000
_cell.length_c   1.000
_cell.angle_alpha   90.00
_cell.angle_beta   90.00
_cell.angle_gamma   90.00
#
_symmetry.space_group_name_H-M   'P 1'
#
loop_
_entity.id
_entity.type
_entity.pdbx_description
1 polymer ?
#
loop_
_entity_poly.entity_id
_entity_poly.type
_entity_poly.pdbx_seq_one_letter_code
_entity_poly.pdbx_strand_id
1 'polypeptide(L)'
;MNSILLEILYCLIGGFIFTTFSLIIFQFSSFHPYSKPTIPVLVQIISITVCALIIMTLNNDLETIGESIRFSMVEGIIGILVVIPFLYIFLIYFLLRASFRKRNFDQLLDASE
;
A
#
# COMPACT_ATOMS: atom_id res chain seq x y z
N MET A 1 26.53 -3.12 -1.20
CA MET A 1 25.25 -3.86 -1.04
C MET A 1 25.01 -4.65 -2.32
N ASN A 2 24.40 -5.84 -2.28
CA ASN A 2 24.05 -6.56 -3.52
C ASN A 2 23.08 -5.68 -4.34
N SER A 3 23.31 -5.52 -5.66
CA SER A 3 22.53 -4.61 -6.50
C SER A 3 21.04 -4.93 -6.47
N ILE A 4 20.70 -6.22 -6.46
CA ILE A 4 19.33 -6.72 -6.37
C ILE A 4 18.67 -6.35 -5.04
N LEU A 5 19.41 -6.42 -3.92
CA LEU A 5 18.86 -6.06 -2.60
C LEU A 5 18.56 -4.56 -2.50
N LEU A 6 19.40 -3.73 -3.11
CA LEU A 6 19.21 -2.28 -3.17
C LEU A 6 17.95 -1.92 -3.98
N GLU A 7 17.75 -2.57 -5.13
CA GLU A 7 16.57 -2.38 -5.97
C GLU A 7 15.27 -2.79 -5.26
N ILE A 8 15.27 -3.97 -4.62
CA ILE A 8 14.13 -4.41 -3.80
C ILE A 8 13.83 -3.42 -2.68
N LEU A 9 14.87 -2.87 -2.04
CA LEU A 9 14.71 -1.89 -0.97
C LEU A 9 14.10 -0.58 -1.48
N TYR A 10 14.51 -0.09 -2.65
CA TYR A 10 13.90 1.10 -3.26
C TYR A 10 12.44 0.86 -3.65
N CYS A 11 12.11 -0.30 -4.22
CA CYS A 11 10.73 -0.69 -4.50
C CYS A 11 9.88 -0.72 -3.23
N LEU A 12 10.39 -1.32 -2.14
CA LEU A 12 9.66 -1.43 -0.89
C LEU A 12 9.44 -0.06 -0.22
N ILE A 13 10.51 0.73 -0.05
CA ILE A 13 10.40 2.03 0.61
C ILE A 13 9.58 3.00 -0.24
N GLY A 14 9.78 2.98 -1.56
CA GLY A 14 9.04 3.80 -2.50
C GLY A 14 7.55 3.47 -2.53
N GLY A 15 7.21 2.18 -2.59
CA GLY A 15 5.83 1.72 -2.53
C GLY A 15 5.18 2.06 -1.20
N PHE A 16 5.92 1.94 -0.10
CA PHE A 16 5.46 2.35 1.22
C PHE A 16 5.17 3.86 1.31
N ILE A 17 6.07 4.71 0.80
CA ILE A 17 5.83 6.17 0.73
C ILE A 17 4.57 6.46 -0.10
N PHE A 18 4.46 5.86 -1.29
CA PHE A 18 3.34 6.09 -2.20
C PHE A 18 1.99 5.68 -1.60
N THR A 19 1.92 4.49 -1.02
CA THR A 19 0.71 3.98 -0.35
C THR A 19 0.35 4.79 0.87
N THR A 20 1.33 5.16 1.69
CA THR A 20 1.11 6.01 2.87
C THR A 20 0.58 7.39 2.47
N PHE A 21 1.13 7.99 1.41
CA PHE A 21 0.64 9.27 0.89
C PHE A 21 -0.80 9.15 0.36
N SER A 22 -1.12 8.05 -0.33
CA SER A 22 -2.47 7.75 -0.79
C SER A 22 -3.46 7.58 0.37
N LEU A 23 -3.03 6.98 1.49
CA LEU A 23 -3.84 6.84 2.70
C LEU A 23 -4.11 8.19 3.37
N ILE A 24 -3.14 9.10 3.41
CA ILE A 24 -3.34 10.47 3.91
C ILE A 24 -4.45 11.14 3.08
N ILE A 25 -4.35 11.11 1.74
CA ILE A 25 -5.36 11.68 0.86
C ILE A 25 -6.74 11.08 1.16
N PHE A 26 -6.82 9.75 1.25
CA PHE A 26 -8.08 9.06 1.53
C PHE A 26 -8.70 9.47 2.88
N GLN A 27 -7.88 9.63 3.92
CA GLN A 27 -8.33 10.07 5.25
C GLN A 27 -8.87 11.50 5.23
N PHE A 28 -8.26 12.39 4.44
CA PHE A 28 -8.77 13.75 4.23
C PHE A 28 -10.06 13.75 3.40
N SER A 29 -10.15 12.95 2.34
CA SER A 29 -11.35 12.86 1.51
C SER A 29 -12.53 12.21 2.24
N SER A 30 -12.26 11.29 3.15
CA SER A 30 -13.26 10.56 3.94
C SER A 30 -13.40 11.11 5.37
N PHE A 31 -13.13 12.42 5.55
CA PHE A 31 -13.20 13.04 6.87
C PHE A 31 -14.63 12.97 7.42
N HIS A 32 -14.78 12.34 8.58
CA HIS A 32 -16.07 12.14 9.24
C HIS A 32 -16.04 12.68 10.67
N PRO A 33 -17.13 13.25 11.22
CA PRO A 33 -17.13 13.88 12.55
C PRO A 33 -16.71 12.96 13.70
N TYR A 34 -16.93 11.66 13.55
CA TYR A 34 -16.56 10.64 14.54
C TYR A 34 -15.18 10.02 14.29
N SER A 35 -14.54 10.36 13.18
CA SER A 35 -13.16 9.97 12.89
C SER A 35 -12.20 10.98 13.50
N LYS A 36 -11.17 10.50 14.21
CA LYS A 36 -10.06 11.32 14.69
C LYS A 36 -8.80 11.01 13.87
N PRO A 37 -8.69 11.50 12.62
CA PRO A 37 -7.59 11.13 11.72
C PRO A 37 -6.26 11.77 12.11
N THR A 38 -6.23 12.72 13.05
CA THR A 38 -5.03 13.47 13.43
C THR A 38 -3.86 12.55 13.83
N ILE A 39 -4.11 11.55 14.67
CA ILE A 39 -3.06 10.62 15.13
C ILE A 39 -2.55 9.75 13.97
N PRO A 40 -3.42 9.05 13.20
CA PRO A 40 -3.00 8.34 12.00
C PRO A 40 -2.19 9.18 11.01
N VAL A 41 -2.64 10.40 10.68
CA VAL A 41 -1.95 11.30 9.75
C VAL A 41 -0.56 11.67 10.27
N LEU A 42 -0.42 11.99 11.56
CA LEU A 42 0.88 12.31 12.16
C LEU A 42 1.85 11.12 12.07
N VAL A 43 1.39 9.91 12.40
CA VAL A 43 2.22 8.70 12.28
C VAL A 43 2.66 8.51 10.83
N GLN A 44 1.74 8.66 9.87
CA GLN A 44 2.02 8.53 8.44
C GLN A 44 3.05 9.55 7.94
N ILE A 45 2.96 10.81 8.37
CA ILE A 45 3.94 11.86 8.03
C ILE A 45 5.32 11.51 8.59
N ILE A 46 5.39 11.06 9.86
CA ILE A 46 6.65 10.65 10.49
C ILE A 46 7.25 9.46 9.71
N SER A 47 6.43 8.46 9.37
CA SER A 47 6.87 7.28 8.62
C SER A 47 7.43 7.67 7.23
N ILE A 48 6.75 8.54 6.49
CA ILE A 48 7.25 9.06 5.20
C ILE A 48 8.59 9.76 5.39
N THR A 49 8.73 10.59 6.44
CA THR A 49 9.96 11.33 6.73
C THR A 49 11.12 10.40 7.04
N VAL A 50 10.90 9.36 7.85
CA VAL A 50 11.92 8.33 8.14
C VAL A 50 12.33 7.60 6.88
N CYS A 51 11.37 7.20 6.04
CA CYS A 51 11.66 6.54 4.75
C CYS A 51 12.47 7.43 3.81
N ALA A 52 12.14 8.73 3.73
CA ALA A 52 12.89 9.70 2.95
C ALA A 52 14.35 9.84 3.43
N LEU A 53 14.57 9.88 4.74
CA LEU A 53 15.92 9.91 5.33
C LEU A 53 16.70 8.64 4.97
N ILE A 54 16.08 7.45 5.07
CA ILE A 54 16.73 6.19 4.69
C ILE A 54 17.16 6.23 3.22
N ILE A 55 16.29 6.64 2.30
CA ILE A 55 16.64 6.72 0.87
C ILE A 55 17.78 7.72 0.64
N MET A 56 17.75 8.87 1.31
CA MET A 56 18.82 9.87 1.22
C MET A 56 20.17 9.28 1.66
N THR A 57 20.20 8.50 2.75
CA THR A 57 21.44 7.84 3.20
C THR A 57 21.93 6.74 2.26
N LEU A 58 21.03 6.16 1.45
CA LEU A 58 21.38 5.12 0.47
C LEU A 58 21.87 5.71 -0.85
N ASN A 59 21.39 6.89 -1.21
CA ASN A 59 21.75 7.61 -2.44
C ASN A 59 22.73 8.74 -2.14
N ASN A 60 24.02 8.42 -2.06
CA ASN A 60 25.08 9.42 -1.89
C ASN A 60 25.30 10.28 -3.15
N ASP A 61 24.79 9.84 -4.31
CA ASP A 61 25.04 10.46 -5.62
C ASP A 61 23.93 11.41 -6.08
N LEU A 62 22.78 11.48 -5.39
CA LEU A 62 21.68 12.35 -5.78
C LEU A 62 21.80 13.71 -5.09
N GLU A 63 21.87 14.79 -5.88
CA GLU A 63 22.12 16.16 -5.40
C GLU A 63 21.05 16.68 -4.44
N THR A 64 19.82 16.16 -4.51
CA THR A 64 18.73 16.63 -3.65
C THR A 64 17.83 15.51 -3.10
N ILE A 65 17.28 15.78 -1.91
CA ILE A 65 16.29 14.92 -1.23
C ILE A 65 15.07 14.66 -2.12
N GLY A 66 14.64 15.68 -2.87
CA GLY A 66 13.48 15.58 -3.77
C GLY A 66 13.69 14.55 -4.88
N GLU A 67 14.89 14.47 -5.45
CA GLU A 67 15.20 13.48 -6.49
C GLU A 67 15.30 12.07 -5.95
N SER A 68 15.88 11.91 -4.76
CA SER A 68 15.92 10.63 -4.04
C SER A 68 14.53 10.07 -3.78
N ILE A 69 13.61 10.91 -3.28
CA ILE A 69 12.22 10.52 -3.05
C ILE A 69 11.51 10.21 -4.37
N ARG A 70 11.67 11.07 -5.39
CA ARG A 70 11.09 10.86 -6.73
C ARG A 70 11.50 9.51 -7.30
N PHE A 71 12.80 9.22 -7.29
CA PHE A 71 13.35 7.97 -7.79
C PHE A 71 12.74 6.77 -7.07
N SER A 72 12.79 6.76 -5.73
CA SER A 72 12.24 5.64 -4.97
C SER A 72 10.74 5.47 -5.18
N MET A 73 9.95 6.56 -5.22
CA MET A 73 8.51 6.47 -5.49
C MET A 73 8.20 5.86 -6.86
N VAL A 74 8.98 6.21 -7.89
CA VAL A 74 8.83 5.62 -9.24
C VAL A 74 9.11 4.12 -9.20
N GLU A 75 10.22 3.70 -8.59
CA GLU A 75 10.53 2.27 -8.40
C GLU A 75 9.42 1.54 -7.62
N GLY A 76 8.86 2.19 -6.59
CA GLY A 76 7.72 1.68 -5.85
C GLY A 76 6.49 1.43 -6.71
N ILE A 77 6.13 2.38 -7.59
CA ILE A 77 4.99 2.24 -8.50
C ILE A 77 5.26 1.12 -9.51
N ILE A 78 6.47 1.04 -10.06
CA ILE A 78 6.85 -0.04 -10.98
C ILE A 78 6.71 -1.39 -10.28
N GLY A 79 7.23 -1.52 -9.06
CA GLY A 79 7.08 -2.72 -8.24
C GLY A 79 5.61 -3.11 -8.00
N ILE A 80 4.75 -2.13 -7.69
CA ILE A 80 3.31 -2.36 -7.56
C ILE A 80 2.71 -2.88 -8.87
N LEU A 81 3.04 -2.27 -10.01
CA LEU A 81 2.56 -2.69 -11.33
C LEU A 81 2.98 -4.12 -11.69
N VAL A 82 4.17 -4.55 -11.26
CA VAL A 82 4.64 -5.92 -11.42
C VAL A 82 3.84 -6.89 -10.56
N VAL A 83 3.44 -6.50 -9.35
CA VAL A 83 2.72 -7.38 -8.39
C VAL A 83 1.21 -7.46 -8.65
N ILE A 84 0.59 -6.38 -9.15
CA ILE A 84 -0.87 -6.28 -9.38
C ILE A 84 -1.45 -7.48 -10.17
N PRO A 85 -0.86 -7.94 -11.29
CA PRO A 85 -1.39 -9.06 -12.05
C PRO A 85 -1.50 -10.36 -11.24
N PHE A 86 -0.52 -10.63 -10.38
CA PHE A 86 -0.52 -11.82 -9.51
C PHE A 86 -1.60 -11.73 -8.44
N LEU A 87 -1.76 -10.53 -7.85
CA LEU A 87 -2.83 -10.25 -6.90
C LEU A 87 -4.21 -10.46 -7.54
N TYR A 88 -4.37 -10.05 -8.80
CA TYR A 88 -5.61 -10.25 -9.55
C TYR A 88 -5.96 -11.72 -9.76
N ILE A 89 -4.99 -12.56 -10.11
CA ILE A 89 -5.18 -14.02 -10.22
C ILE A 89 -5.67 -14.61 -8.88
N PHE A 90 -5.07 -14.17 -7.78
CA PHE A 90 -5.44 -14.62 -6.44
C PHE A 90 -6.86 -14.20 -6.05
N LEU A 91 -7.26 -12.97 -6.38
CA LEU A 91 -8.62 -12.49 -6.18
C LEU A 91 -9.63 -13.29 -7.00
N ILE A 92 -9.34 -13.56 -8.28
CA ILE A 92 -10.20 -14.40 -9.13
C ILE A 92 -10.40 -15.78 -8.50
N TYR A 93 -9.32 -16.41 -8.03
CA TYR A 93 -9.40 -17.72 -7.38
C TYR A 93 -10.38 -17.70 -6.19
N PHE A 94 -10.28 -16.69 -5.33
CA PHE A 94 -11.20 -16.56 -4.19
C PHE A 94 -12.62 -16.23 -4.58
N LEU A 95 -12.82 -15.37 -5.58
CA LEU A 95 -14.14 -15.03 -6.09
C LEU A 95 -14.82 -16.27 -6.67
N LEU A 96 -14.11 -17.06 -7.49
CA LEU A 96 -14.62 -18.33 -8.01
C LEU A 96 -14.98 -19.29 -6.89
N ARG A 97 -14.08 -19.47 -5.90
CA ARG A 97 -14.35 -20.33 -4.74
C ARG A 97 -15.58 -19.87 -3.96
N ALA A 98 -15.76 -18.56 -3.78
CA ALA A 98 -16.92 -17.99 -3.11
C ALA A 98 -18.20 -18.19 -3.93
N SER A 99 -18.15 -18.01 -5.25
CA SER A 99 -19.29 -18.22 -6.15
C SER A 99 -19.75 -19.68 -6.19
N PHE A 100 -18.84 -20.65 -6.11
CA PHE A 100 -19.19 -22.08 -6.07
C PHE A 100 -19.54 -22.60 -4.67
N ARG A 101 -19.41 -21.77 -3.63
CA ARG A 101 -19.81 -22.15 -2.28
C ARG A 101 -21.33 -22.26 -2.23
N LYS A 102 -21.85 -23.49 -2.03
CA LYS A 102 -23.26 -23.68 -1.73
C LYS A 102 -23.63 -22.90 -0.46
N ARG A 103 -24.75 -22.17 -0.51
CA ARG A 103 -25.34 -21.55 0.69
C ARG A 103 -25.68 -22.68 1.67
N ASN A 104 -25.19 -22.60 2.89
CA ASN A 104 -25.67 -23.49 3.95
C ASN A 104 -27.16 -23.21 4.16
N PHE A 105 -27.97 -24.25 4.37
CA PHE A 105 -29.39 -24.10 4.68
C PHE A 105 -29.55 -23.11 5.83
N ASP A 106 -30.29 -22.04 5.56
CA ASP A 106 -30.47 -20.92 6.47
C ASP A 106 -31.75 -21.17 7.27
N GLN A 107 -31.59 -21.69 8.48
CA GLN A 107 -32.73 -22.07 9.35
C GLN A 107 -33.70 -20.91 9.61
N LEU A 108 -33.27 -19.66 9.43
CA LEU A 108 -34.10 -18.47 9.63
C LEU A 108 -35.05 -18.18 8.46
N LEU A 109 -34.79 -18.71 7.26
CA LEU A 109 -35.66 -18.52 6.09
C LEU A 109 -36.75 -19.61 5.97
N ASP A 110 -36.49 -20.80 6.50
CA ASP A 110 -37.42 -21.95 6.40
C ASP A 110 -38.40 -22.05 7.59
N ALA A 111 -38.23 -21.26 8.66
CA ALA A 111 -39.13 -21.25 9.82
C ALA A 111 -40.49 -20.54 9.55
N SER A 112 -40.82 -20.28 8.29
CA SER A 112 -42.01 -19.54 7.86
C SER A 112 -43.09 -20.39 7.17
N GLU A 113 -42.97 -21.72 7.21
CA GLU A 113 -44.03 -22.66 6.82
C GLU A 113 -44.79 -23.25 8.01
#